data_AF-A0A2D9ITJ5-F1
#
_entry.id   AF-A0A2D9ITJ5-F1
#
_cell.length_a   1.000
_cell.length_b   1.000
_cell.length_c   1.000
_cell.angle_alpha   90.00
_cell.angle_beta   90.00
_cell.angle_gamma   90.00
#
_symmetry.space_group_name_H-M   'P 1'
#
loop_
_entity.id
_entity.type
_entity.pdbx_description
1 polymer ?
#
loop_
_entity_poly.entity_id
_entity_poly.type
_entity_poly.pdbx_seq_one_letter_code
_entity_poly.pdbx_strand_id
1 'polypeptide(L)' 'MKKVAIFLGAVAVFGFSACNKCHDCHYDSPNGEVELGEYCGDDAEALEASGYVDPSDTTGTVYTVHCGEDH' A
#
# COMPACT_ATOMS: atom_id res chain seq x y z
N MET A 1 20.95 40.74 27.01
CA MET A 1 20.57 40.25 25.66
C MET A 1 20.30 38.75 25.77
N LYS A 2 19.06 38.33 25.49
CA LYS A 2 18.57 36.95 25.71
C LYS A 2 19.30 36.00 24.76
N LYS A 3 20.12 35.10 25.30
CA LYS A 3 20.72 34.00 24.54
C LYS A 3 19.67 32.92 24.37
N VAL A 4 19.02 32.91 23.22
CA VAL A 4 18.08 31.86 22.83
C VAL A 4 18.75 31.10 21.69
N ALA A 5 19.53 30.10 22.08
CA ALA A 5 20.07 29.10 21.16
C ALA A 5 18.92 28.14 20.85
N ILE A 6 18.31 28.28 19.68
CA ILE A 6 17.33 27.30 19.17
C ILE A 6 18.07 26.39 18.22
N PHE A 7 18.54 25.28 18.77
CA PHE A 7 18.82 24.07 18.01
C PHE A 7 17.47 23.43 17.66
N LEU A 8 16.90 23.80 16.52
CA LEU A 8 15.81 23.03 15.92
C LEU A 8 16.47 21.95 15.08
N GLY A 9 16.63 20.78 15.71
CA GLY A 9 17.09 19.57 15.06
C GLY A 9 16.21 19.27 13.85
N ALA A 10 16.83 19.17 12.68
CA ALA A 10 16.21 18.59 11.51
C ALA A 10 15.89 17.13 11.83
N VAL A 11 14.62 16.83 12.12
CA VAL A 11 14.11 15.46 12.13
C VAL A 11 14.00 15.06 10.67
N ALA A 12 15.10 14.56 10.12
CA ALA A 12 15.07 13.85 8.86
C ALA A 12 14.39 12.50 9.12
N VAL A 13 13.10 12.42 8.80
CA VAL A 13 12.43 11.13 8.64
C VAL A 13 12.92 10.55 7.32
N PHE A 14 14.10 9.92 7.36
CA PHE A 14 14.51 9.05 6.27
C PHE A 14 13.58 7.84 6.30
N GLY A 15 12.55 7.88 5.47
CA GLY A 15 11.73 6.70 5.17
C GLY A 15 12.65 5.64 4.59
N PHE A 16 12.87 4.57 5.35
CA PHE A 16 13.56 3.37 4.89
C PHE A 16 12.64 2.60 3.94
N SER A 17 12.40 3.12 2.73
CA SER A 17 11.56 2.45 1.73
C SER A 17 12.32 1.44 0.86
N ALA A 18 13.61 1.20 1.14
CA ALA A 18 14.49 0.49 0.20
C ALA A 18 14.63 -1.03 0.43
N CYS A 19 13.96 -1.62 1.42
CA CYS A 19 14.12 -3.06 1.75
C CYS A 19 12.85 -3.92 1.66
N ASN A 20 11.67 -3.34 1.49
CA ASN A 20 10.48 -4.14 1.18
C ASN A 20 10.27 -4.07 -0.34
N LYS A 21 10.23 -5.23 -0.99
CA LYS A 21 9.75 -5.28 -2.37
C LYS A 21 8.30 -4.85 -2.34
N CYS A 22 8.04 -3.72 -2.97
CA CYS A 22 6.71 -3.16 -3.13
C CYS A 22 6.22 -3.48 -4.53
N HIS A 23 4.94 -3.79 -4.62
CA HIS A 23 4.26 -4.26 -5.81
C HIS A 23 2.97 -3.49 -5.96
N ASP A 24 2.68 -3.01 -7.16
CA ASP A 24 1.35 -2.53 -7.50
C ASP A 24 0.38 -3.72 -7.46
N CYS A 25 -0.74 -3.52 -6.78
CA CYS A 25 -1.79 -4.51 -6.59
C CYS A 25 -3.09 -4.06 -7.24
N HIS A 26 -3.81 -4.99 -7.83
CA HIS A 26 -5.16 -4.80 -8.35
C HIS A 26 -6.05 -5.98 -7.96
N TYR A 27 -7.37 -5.80 -8.05
CA TYR A 27 -8.33 -6.90 -7.95
C TYR A 27 -9.12 -7.10 -9.24
N ASP A 28 -9.53 -8.34 -9.48
CA ASP A 28 -10.36 -8.72 -10.62
C ASP A 28 -11.83 -8.41 -10.36
N SER A 29 -12.33 -7.31 -10.94
CA SER A 29 -13.76 -7.03 -10.94
C SER A 29 -14.45 -7.63 -12.17
N PRO A 30 -15.79 -7.79 -12.16
CA PRO A 30 -16.55 -8.24 -13.34
C PRO A 30 -16.41 -7.30 -14.56
N ASN A 31 -15.93 -6.07 -14.33
CA ASN A 31 -15.74 -5.05 -15.36
C ASN A 31 -14.27 -4.89 -15.77
N GLY A 32 -13.37 -5.73 -15.25
CA GLY A 32 -11.92 -5.65 -15.46
C GLY A 32 -11.15 -5.43 -14.16
N GLU A 33 -9.84 -5.28 -14.30
CA GLU A 33 -8.92 -5.06 -13.18
C GLU A 33 -9.07 -3.65 -12.60
N VAL A 34 -9.03 -3.55 -11.26
CA VAL A 34 -9.14 -2.29 -10.53
C VAL A 34 -7.96 -2.13 -9.59
N GLU A 35 -7.20 -1.06 -9.82
CA GLU A 35 -6.01 -0.73 -9.04
C GLU A 35 -6.33 -0.45 -7.57
N LEU A 36 -5.61 -1.13 -6.67
CA LEU A 36 -5.62 -0.91 -5.22
C LEU A 36 -4.43 -0.03 -4.79
N GLY A 37 -3.36 -0.03 -5.57
CA GLY A 37 -2.11 0.72 -5.33
C GLY A 37 -0.96 -0.17 -4.85
N GLU A 38 0.11 0.46 -4.37
CA GLU A 38 1.35 -0.23 -4.00
C GLU A 38 1.29 -0.79 -2.56
N TYR A 39 1.57 -2.08 -2.42
CA TYR A 39 1.73 -2.78 -1.13
C TYR A 39 3.08 -3.49 -1.08
N CYS A 40 3.63 -3.68 0.12
CA CYS A 40 5.00 -4.17 0.27
C CYS A 40 5.11 -5.38 1.19
N GLY A 41 5.95 -6.35 0.82
CA GLY A 41 6.26 -7.52 1.65
C GLY A 41 5.00 -8.28 2.10
N ASP A 42 4.95 -8.65 3.37
CA ASP A 42 3.86 -9.43 3.98
C ASP A 42 2.47 -8.80 3.79
N ASP A 43 2.37 -7.47 3.66
CA ASP A 43 1.08 -6.80 3.44
C ASP A 43 0.53 -7.12 2.04
N ALA A 44 1.39 -7.17 1.03
CA ALA A 44 1.00 -7.57 -0.33
C ALA A 44 0.61 -9.06 -0.36
N GLU A 45 1.43 -9.92 0.23
CA GLU A 45 1.17 -11.37 0.31
C GLU A 45 -0.14 -11.68 1.08
N ALA A 46 -0.41 -10.94 2.17
CA ALA A 46 -1.64 -11.08 2.92
C ALA A 46 -2.86 -10.59 2.12
N LEU A 47 -2.72 -9.52 1.35
CA LEU A 47 -3.79 -8.99 0.51
C LEU A 47 -4.14 -9.98 -0.62
N GLU A 48 -3.14 -10.56 -1.30
CA GLU A 48 -3.35 -11.62 -2.29
C GLU A 48 -4.02 -12.87 -1.67
N ALA A 49 -3.59 -13.28 -0.49
CA ALA A 49 -4.13 -14.46 0.18
C ALA A 49 -5.56 -14.27 0.71
N SER A 50 -5.93 -13.05 1.09
CA SER A 50 -7.24 -12.73 1.67
C SER A 50 -8.26 -12.24 0.65
N GLY A 51 -7.80 -11.70 -0.49
CA GLY A 51 -8.64 -11.04 -1.48
C GLY A 51 -9.13 -9.66 -1.02
N TYR A 52 -9.98 -9.04 -1.84
CA TYR A 52 -10.50 -7.71 -1.58
C TYR A 52 -12.03 -7.68 -1.63
N VAL A 53 -12.66 -7.01 -0.67
CA VAL A 53 -14.10 -6.71 -0.70
C VAL A 53 -14.26 -5.25 -1.04
N ASP A 54 -14.77 -4.96 -2.24
CA ASP A 54 -15.04 -3.58 -2.64
C ASP A 54 -16.12 -2.99 -1.71
N PRO A 55 -15.85 -1.90 -0.98
CA PRO A 55 -16.86 -1.25 -0.14
C PRO A 55 -18.06 -0.71 -0.93
N SER A 56 -17.94 -0.55 -2.25
CA SER A 56 -19.05 -0.19 -3.14
C SER A 56 -19.93 -1.40 -3.49
N ASP A 57 -19.41 -2.62 -3.34
CA ASP A 57 -20.11 -3.87 -3.57
C ASP A 57 -20.89 -4.33 -2.33
N THR A 58 -22.20 -4.12 -2.38
CA THR A 58 -23.12 -4.54 -1.31
C THR A 58 -23.34 -6.06 -1.21
N THR A 59 -22.84 -6.85 -2.16
CA THR A 59 -22.99 -8.31 -2.15
C THR A 59 -22.00 -9.01 -1.23
N GLY A 60 -20.91 -8.32 -0.84
CA GLY A 60 -19.85 -8.89 -0.03
C GLY A 60 -18.99 -9.91 -0.77
N THR A 61 -18.89 -9.78 -2.11
CA THR A 61 -18.01 -10.63 -2.91
C THR A 61 -16.55 -10.36 -2.52
N VAL A 62 -15.79 -11.45 -2.37
CA VAL A 62 -14.33 -11.39 -2.20
C VAL A 62 -13.71 -11.58 -3.58
N TYR A 63 -13.12 -10.51 -4.10
CA TYR A 63 -12.41 -10.49 -5.37
C TYR A 63 -10.98 -11.00 -5.20
N THR A 64 -10.49 -11.71 -6.21
CA THR A 64 -9.08 -12.14 -6.28
C THR A 64 -8.19 -10.92 -6.43
N VAL A 65 -7.10 -10.88 -5.67
CA VAL A 65 -6.08 -9.81 -5.74
C VAL A 65 -4.80 -10.38 -6.34
N HIS A 66 -4.16 -9.57 -7.16
CA HIS A 66 -2.87 -9.82 -7.79
C HIS A 66 -1.93 -8.67 -7.46
N CYS A 67 -0.73 -8.97 -6.98
CA CYS A 67 0.30 -7.98 -6.65
C CYS A 67 1.60 -8.30 -7.40
N GLY A 68 2.10 -7.34 -8.17
CA GLY A 68 3.40 -7.45 -8.85
C GLY A 68 3.34 -8.27 -10.13
N GLU A 69 2.17 -8.32 -10.75
CA GLU A 69 2.00 -8.78 -12.12
C GLU A 69 2.28 -7.61 -13.08
N ASP A 70 3.24 -7.79 -14.00
CA ASP A 70 3.51 -6.82 -15.06
C ASP A 70 2.32 -6.83 -16.05
N HIS A 71 1.60 -5.71 -16.15
CA HIS A 71 0.55 -5.47 -17.16
C HIS A 71 1.09 -5.31 -18.59
#